data_AF-A0A9Q0K5J8-F1
#
_entry.id   AF-A0A9Q0K5J8-F1
#
_cell.length_a   1.000
_cell.length_b   1.000
_cell.length_c   1.000
_cell.angle_alpha   90.00
_cell.angle_beta   90.00
_cell.angle_gamma   90.00
#
_symmetry.space_group_name_H-M   'P 1'
#
loop_
_entity.id
_entity.type
_entity.pdbx_description
1 polymer ?
#
loop_
_entity_poly.entity_id
_entity_poly.type
_entity_poly.pdbx_seq_one_letter_code
_entity_poly.pdbx_strand_id
1 'polypeptide(L)'
;MWSGEMRGVGGPLLCIGDLLSDVGDGDGASVGENQETSSLGSSSSSTPNAPLPPSHLSQLFKENYNQLNEALSGTGHSWTALTLKLCTALETADKLIHSANSNIQMLSEKVEVLESIMKRGDSAVAAVKGVDVTQLKKERPSTES
;
A
#
# COMPACT_ATOMS: atom_id res chain seq x y z
N MET A 1 -31.00 66.20 -19.73
CA MET A 1 -30.64 65.92 -18.33
C MET A 1 -30.48 64.43 -18.20
N TRP A 2 -29.25 63.93 -18.02
CA TRP A 2 -29.01 62.54 -17.67
C TRP A 2 -28.46 62.57 -16.24
N SER A 3 -29.31 62.28 -15.26
CA SER A 3 -28.91 62.09 -13.87
C SER A 3 -28.40 60.66 -13.68
N GLY A 4 -27.22 60.54 -13.08
CA GLY A 4 -26.59 59.26 -12.75
C GLY A 4 -27.16 58.62 -11.48
N GLU A 5 -26.76 57.36 -11.27
CA GLU A 5 -25.99 56.87 -10.11
C GLU A 5 -26.21 55.35 -9.96
N MET A 6 -25.35 54.54 -10.58
CA MET A 6 -25.24 53.11 -10.27
C MET A 6 -24.14 52.93 -9.20
N ARG A 7 -24.49 53.13 -7.94
CA ARG A 7 -23.66 52.68 -6.82
C ARG A 7 -23.81 51.17 -6.66
N GLY A 8 -23.00 50.42 -7.39
CA GLY A 8 -22.74 49.01 -7.16
C GLY A 8 -21.24 48.79 -7.18
N VAL A 9 -20.53 49.29 -6.16
CA VAL A 9 -19.08 49.13 -6.05
C VAL A 9 -18.83 47.66 -5.72
N GLY A 10 -18.27 46.93 -6.69
CA GLY A 10 -17.79 45.57 -6.49
C GLY A 10 -16.79 45.54 -5.33
N GLY A 11 -17.09 44.72 -4.33
CA GLY A 11 -16.13 44.41 -3.28
C GLY A 11 -14.88 43.74 -3.83
N PRO A 12 -13.80 43.64 -3.04
CA PRO A 12 -12.61 42.89 -3.43
C PRO A 12 -13.01 41.47 -3.83
N LEU A 13 -12.56 41.02 -5.01
CA LEU A 13 -12.71 39.63 -5.40
C LEU A 13 -11.99 38.78 -4.34
N LEU A 14 -12.74 37.91 -3.66
CA LEU A 14 -12.16 36.95 -2.74
C LEU A 14 -11.11 36.14 -3.49
N CYS A 15 -9.91 36.06 -2.93
CA CYS A 15 -8.85 35.26 -3.52
C CYS A 15 -9.26 33.79 -3.44
N ILE A 16 -8.74 32.96 -4.35
CA ILE A 16 -8.96 31.51 -4.28
C ILE A 16 -8.56 30.93 -2.90
N GLY A 17 -7.65 31.61 -2.19
CA GLY A 17 -7.23 31.27 -0.82
C GLY A 17 -8.29 31.55 0.25
N ASP A 18 -9.17 32.53 0.08
CA ASP A 18 -10.26 32.82 1.04
C ASP A 18 -11.33 31.71 0.96
N LEU A 19 -11.56 31.19 -0.24
CA LEU A 19 -12.51 30.10 -0.51
C LEU A 19 -12.04 28.74 0.03
N LEU A 20 -10.72 28.50 0.01
CA LEU A 20 -10.13 27.22 0.45
C LEU A 20 -9.86 27.17 1.96
N SER A 21 -10.04 28.29 2.69
CA SER A 21 -9.80 28.33 4.15
C SER A 21 -10.80 27.48 4.95
N ASP A 22 -12.04 27.30 4.45
CA ASP A 22 -13.09 26.53 5.15
C ASP A 22 -12.93 25.00 4.96
N VAL A 23 -12.09 24.56 4.02
CA VAL A 23 -11.94 23.13 3.67
C VAL A 23 -10.95 22.38 4.58
N GLY A 24 -10.39 23.06 5.58
CA GLY A 24 -9.37 22.52 6.50
C GLY A 24 -9.80 22.39 7.95
N ASP A 25 -10.94 22.94 8.37
CA ASP A 25 -11.30 23.05 9.79
C ASP A 25 -12.29 21.95 10.22
N GLY A 26 -11.85 20.70 10.06
CA GLY A 26 -12.58 19.51 10.46
C GLY A 26 -11.82 18.69 11.48
N ASP A 27 -11.80 19.11 12.75
CA ASP A 27 -12.05 18.22 13.90
C ASP A 27 -12.20 19.02 15.22
N GLY A 28 -13.27 18.77 15.98
CA GLY A 28 -13.44 19.38 17.31
C GLY A 28 -14.86 19.53 17.87
N ALA A 29 -15.59 18.42 17.99
CA ALA A 29 -16.67 18.14 18.97
C ALA A 29 -17.74 19.22 19.32
N SER A 30 -19.00 18.92 19.01
CA SER A 30 -20.10 19.13 19.99
C SER A 30 -21.23 18.12 19.79
N VAL A 31 -21.64 17.54 20.92
CA VAL A 31 -22.71 16.56 21.12
C VAL A 31 -24.08 17.21 20.86
N GLY A 32 -24.98 16.51 20.16
CA GLY A 32 -26.38 16.90 20.04
C GLY A 32 -27.23 15.82 19.40
N GLU A 33 -28.04 15.14 20.22
CA GLU A 33 -29.08 14.18 19.85
C GLU A 33 -30.15 14.79 18.94
N ASN A 34 -30.59 14.08 17.89
CA ASN A 34 -31.99 13.64 17.74
C ASN A 34 -32.24 12.82 16.46
N GLN A 35 -33.00 11.74 16.65
CA GLN A 35 -33.80 10.92 15.73
C GLN A 35 -34.63 11.79 14.75
N GLU A 36 -35.12 11.39 13.56
CA GLU A 36 -35.48 10.09 12.98
C GLU A 36 -35.87 10.26 11.48
N THR A 37 -35.93 9.14 10.75
CA THR A 37 -36.61 8.89 9.45
C THR A 37 -35.91 9.31 8.14
N SER A 38 -35.41 8.31 7.41
CA SER A 38 -36.10 7.76 6.23
C SER A 38 -35.17 6.88 5.39
N SER A 39 -35.59 5.63 5.27
CA SER A 39 -35.00 4.54 4.51
C SER A 39 -34.85 4.84 3.02
N LEU A 40 -33.72 4.43 2.42
CA LEU A 40 -33.62 3.48 1.28
C LEU A 40 -32.32 3.73 0.49
N GLY A 41 -31.53 2.67 0.34
CA GLY A 41 -30.34 2.66 -0.48
C GLY A 41 -29.34 1.61 0.01
N SER A 42 -29.69 0.33 -0.11
CA SER A 42 -28.72 -0.75 0.03
C SER A 42 -27.65 -0.60 -1.05
N SER A 43 -26.53 0.03 -0.70
CA SER A 43 -25.28 -0.04 -1.45
C SER A 43 -24.23 -0.47 -0.46
N SER A 44 -23.67 -1.66 -0.71
CA SER A 44 -22.65 -2.30 0.11
C SER A 44 -21.64 -1.30 0.65
N SER A 45 -21.70 -1.04 1.96
CA SER A 45 -20.69 -0.27 2.67
C SER A 45 -19.41 -1.09 2.70
N SER A 46 -18.57 -0.94 1.68
CA SER A 46 -17.15 -1.21 1.84
C SER A 46 -16.65 -0.23 2.89
N THR A 47 -16.43 -0.73 4.10
CA THR A 47 -15.72 -0.04 5.16
C THR A 47 -14.46 0.64 4.58
N PRO A 48 -14.19 1.94 4.85
CA PRO A 48 -13.08 2.63 4.17
C PRO A 48 -11.68 2.16 4.61
N ASN A 49 -11.58 1.27 5.60
CA ASN A 49 -10.34 1.04 6.35
C ASN A 49 -9.88 -0.42 6.40
N ALA A 50 -10.49 -1.33 5.64
CA ALA A 50 -9.91 -2.66 5.48
C ALA A 50 -8.81 -2.60 4.40
N PRO A 51 -7.55 -2.95 4.70
CA PRO A 51 -6.53 -3.11 3.68
C PRO A 51 -7.00 -4.20 2.71
N LEU A 52 -7.48 -3.80 1.54
CA LEU A 52 -7.92 -4.73 0.52
C LEU A 52 -6.72 -5.58 0.06
N PRO A 53 -6.92 -6.86 -0.28
CA PRO A 53 -5.82 -7.71 -0.68
C PRO A 53 -5.06 -7.09 -1.87
N PRO A 54 -3.71 -7.09 -1.84
CA PRO A 54 -2.85 -6.61 -2.92
C PRO A 54 -3.23 -7.10 -4.32
N SER A 55 -3.79 -8.32 -4.41
CA SER A 55 -4.21 -8.96 -5.66
C SER A 55 -5.31 -8.19 -6.41
N HIS A 56 -6.10 -7.36 -5.72
CA HIS A 56 -7.18 -6.57 -6.35
C HIS A 56 -6.73 -5.18 -6.79
N LEU A 57 -5.50 -4.77 -6.49
CA LEU A 57 -5.00 -3.43 -6.76
C LEU A 57 -4.99 -3.10 -8.27
N SER A 58 -4.55 -4.05 -9.11
CA SER A 58 -4.54 -3.87 -10.58
C SER A 58 -5.95 -3.66 -11.14
N GLN A 59 -6.91 -4.46 -10.69
CA GLN A 59 -8.30 -4.36 -11.11
C GLN A 59 -8.92 -3.04 -10.66
N LEU A 60 -8.66 -2.63 -9.41
CA LEU A 60 -9.12 -1.35 -8.88
C LEU A 60 -8.49 -0.17 -9.60
N PHE A 61 -7.20 -0.20 -9.89
CA PHE A 61 -6.54 0.88 -10.63
C PHE A 61 -7.20 1.06 -12.00
N LYS A 62 -7.38 -0.04 -12.74
CA LYS A 62 -8.01 -0.03 -14.06
C LYS A 62 -9.46 0.50 -13.99
N GLU A 63 -10.24 0.03 -13.03
CA GLU A 63 -11.62 0.45 -12.86
C GLU A 63 -11.74 1.96 -12.53
N ASN A 64 -10.96 2.44 -11.55
CA ASN A 64 -10.97 3.86 -11.18
C ASN A 64 -10.44 4.75 -12.32
N TYR A 65 -9.46 4.28 -13.09
CA TYR A 65 -8.96 5.00 -14.26
C TYR A 65 -10.02 5.14 -15.36
N ASN A 66 -10.77 4.07 -15.63
CA ASN A 66 -11.87 4.12 -16.59
C ASN A 66 -12.98 5.09 -16.14
N GLN A 67 -13.37 5.02 -14.86
CA GLN A 67 -14.35 5.95 -14.28
C GLN A 67 -13.86 7.40 -14.33
N LEU A 68 -12.56 7.64 -14.11
CA LEU A 68 -11.97 8.96 -14.21
C LEU A 68 -12.06 9.51 -15.64
N ASN A 69 -11.74 8.69 -16.66
CA ASN A 69 -11.84 9.11 -18.06
C ASN A 69 -13.28 9.47 -18.45
N GLU A 70 -14.26 8.72 -17.95
CA GLU A 70 -15.68 9.04 -18.15
C GLU A 70 -16.06 10.36 -17.46
N ALA A 71 -15.65 10.55 -16.20
CA ALA A 71 -15.90 11.78 -15.45
C ALA A 71 -15.26 13.02 -16.07
N LEU A 72 -14.05 12.90 -16.64
CA LEU A 72 -13.35 13.96 -17.36
C LEU A 72 -14.02 14.34 -18.68
N SER A 73 -14.77 13.40 -19.29
CA SER A 73 -15.55 13.66 -20.50
C SER A 73 -16.92 14.29 -20.20
N GLY A 74 -17.36 14.21 -18.95
CA GLY A 74 -18.60 14.83 -18.46
C GLY A 74 -18.41 16.27 -17.99
N THR A 75 -19.48 16.90 -17.55
CA THR A 75 -19.51 18.27 -17.00
C THR A 75 -19.46 18.32 -15.47
N GLY A 76 -19.41 17.17 -14.80
CA GLY A 76 -19.42 17.07 -13.34
C GLY A 76 -18.04 17.20 -12.69
N HIS A 77 -18.01 17.36 -11.37
CA HIS A 77 -16.77 17.47 -10.58
C HIS A 77 -16.31 16.15 -9.96
N SER A 78 -16.93 15.02 -10.30
CA SER A 78 -16.56 13.69 -9.76
C SER A 78 -15.13 13.27 -10.09
N TRP A 79 -14.52 13.88 -11.12
CA TRP A 79 -13.12 13.63 -11.50
C TRP A 79 -12.13 13.96 -10.38
N THR A 80 -12.42 14.92 -9.50
CA THR A 80 -11.52 15.28 -8.39
C THR A 80 -11.43 14.14 -7.37
N ALA A 81 -12.58 13.61 -6.95
CA ALA A 81 -12.66 12.47 -6.04
C ALA A 81 -12.04 11.20 -6.65
N LEU A 82 -12.28 10.95 -7.94
CA LEU A 82 -11.70 9.81 -8.65
C LEU A 82 -10.17 9.93 -8.80
N THR A 83 -9.66 11.14 -9.04
CA THR A 83 -8.22 11.41 -9.06
C THR A 83 -7.60 11.12 -7.70
N LEU A 84 -8.19 11.61 -6.60
CA LEU A 84 -7.69 11.34 -5.25
C LEU A 84 -7.67 9.83 -4.94
N LYS A 85 -8.75 9.12 -5.29
CA LYS A 85 -8.84 7.67 -5.10
C LYS A 85 -7.74 6.91 -5.87
N LEU A 86 -7.41 7.36 -7.07
CA LEU A 86 -6.33 6.79 -7.87
C LEU A 86 -4.95 7.09 -7.27
N CYS A 87 -4.73 8.30 -6.75
CA CYS A 87 -3.52 8.65 -6.01
C CYS A 87 -3.34 7.79 -4.76
N THR A 88 -4.39 7.59 -3.96
CA THR A 88 -4.35 6.71 -2.77
C THR A 88 -4.06 5.26 -3.15
N ALA A 89 -4.64 4.77 -4.25
CA ALA A 89 -4.34 3.42 -4.74
C ALA A 89 -2.87 3.28 -5.15
N LEU A 90 -2.30 4.28 -5.84
CA LEU A 90 -0.88 4.31 -6.20
C LEU A 90 0.05 4.35 -4.98
N GLU A 91 -0.28 5.16 -3.97
CA GLU A 91 0.49 5.21 -2.72
C GLU A 91 0.47 3.86 -1.98
N THR A 92 -0.68 3.18 -1.99
CA THR A 92 -0.81 1.84 -1.42
C THR A 92 0.03 0.82 -2.20
N ALA A 93 0.08 0.94 -3.52
CA ALA A 93 0.94 0.13 -4.39
C ALA A 93 2.43 0.30 -4.06
N ASP A 94 2.86 1.55 -3.89
CA ASP A 94 4.24 1.90 -3.58
C ASP A 94 4.67 1.30 -2.23
N LYS A 95 3.83 1.49 -1.19
CA LYS A 95 4.03 0.89 0.15
C LYS A 95 4.14 -0.64 0.08
N LEU A 96 3.30 -1.27 -0.73
CA LEU A 96 3.33 -2.73 -0.92
C LEU A 96 4.65 -3.18 -1.57
N ILE A 97 5.08 -2.52 -2.64
CA ILE A 97 6.35 -2.83 -3.34
C ILE A 97 7.52 -2.67 -2.37
N HIS A 98 7.52 -1.59 -1.59
CA HIS A 98 8.58 -1.32 -0.62
C HIS A 98 8.63 -2.41 0.47
N SER A 99 7.48 -2.81 1.02
CA SER A 99 7.38 -3.91 1.97
C SER A 99 7.84 -5.25 1.37
N ALA A 100 7.42 -5.55 0.15
CA ALA A 100 7.81 -6.77 -0.56
C ALA A 100 9.33 -6.83 -0.77
N ASN A 101 9.94 -5.74 -1.23
CA ASN A 101 11.40 -5.67 -1.43
C ASN A 101 12.17 -5.87 -0.11
N SER A 102 11.72 -5.22 0.97
CA SER A 102 12.33 -5.40 2.30
C SER A 102 12.23 -6.86 2.79
N ASN A 103 11.07 -7.49 2.60
CA ASN A 103 10.88 -8.90 2.95
C ASN A 103 11.74 -9.84 2.11
N ILE A 104 11.87 -9.59 0.80
CA ILE A 104 12.71 -10.36 -0.11
C ILE A 104 14.17 -10.25 0.31
N GLN A 105 14.63 -9.05 0.66
CA GLN A 105 16.00 -8.84 1.16
C GLN A 105 16.24 -9.62 2.45
N MET A 106 15.36 -9.51 3.44
CA MET A 106 15.47 -10.27 4.70
C MET A 106 15.46 -11.78 4.47
N LEU A 107 14.64 -12.26 3.53
CA LEU A 107 14.60 -13.67 3.16
C LEU A 107 15.92 -14.10 2.52
N SER A 108 16.50 -13.29 1.64
CA SER A 108 17.80 -13.55 1.01
C SER A 108 18.89 -13.71 2.06
N GLU A 109 18.97 -12.79 3.03
CA GLU A 109 19.93 -12.84 4.14
C GLU A 109 19.78 -14.13 4.96
N LYS A 110 18.54 -14.54 5.25
CA LYS A 110 18.26 -15.79 5.96
C LYS A 110 18.68 -17.03 5.17
N VAL A 111 18.46 -17.04 3.85
CA VAL A 111 18.86 -18.15 2.97
C VAL A 111 20.37 -18.27 2.91
N GLU A 112 21.11 -17.16 2.87
CA GLU A 112 22.58 -17.16 2.92
C GLU A 112 23.11 -17.76 4.23
N VAL A 113 22.51 -17.38 5.37
CA VAL A 113 22.85 -17.98 6.67
C VAL A 113 22.59 -19.49 6.66
N LEU A 114 21.43 -19.92 6.17
CA LEU A 114 21.08 -21.34 6.05
C LEU A 114 22.09 -22.11 5.16
N GLU A 115 22.51 -21.53 4.04
CA GLU A 115 23.52 -22.12 3.16
C GLU A 115 24.86 -22.32 3.88
N SER A 116 25.30 -21.34 4.67
CA SER A 116 26.54 -21.44 5.46
C SER A 116 26.46 -22.57 6.51
N ILE A 117 25.30 -22.74 7.15
CA ILE A 117 25.06 -23.81 8.13
C ILE A 117 25.10 -25.17 7.44
N MET A 118 24.47 -25.29 6.27
CA MET A 118 24.47 -26.52 5.47
C MET A 118 25.88 -26.93 5.05
N LYS A 119 26.68 -25.99 4.50
CA LYS A 119 28.09 -26.23 4.14
C LYS A 119 28.93 -26.72 5.33
N ARG A 120 28.70 -26.15 6.51
CA ARG A 120 29.35 -26.60 7.75
C ARG A 120 28.88 -28.00 8.16
N GLY A 121 27.58 -28.29 8.04
CA GLY A 121 27.01 -29.61 8.27
C GLY A 121 27.62 -30.67 7.36
N ASP A 122 27.70 -30.40 6.05
CA ASP A 122 28.29 -31.30 5.06
C ASP A 122 29.77 -31.57 5.36
N SER A 123 30.51 -30.54 5.76
CA SER A 123 31.92 -30.68 6.16
C SER A 123 32.09 -31.58 7.39
N ALA A 124 31.20 -31.44 8.39
CA ALA A 124 31.21 -32.30 9.58
C ALA A 124 30.88 -33.76 9.24
N VAL A 125 29.89 -34.00 8.38
CA VAL A 125 29.53 -35.34 7.90
C VAL A 125 30.67 -35.97 7.11
N ALA A 126 31.33 -35.22 6.23
CA ALA A 126 32.49 -35.68 5.48
C ALA A 126 33.66 -36.06 6.41
N ALA A 127 33.92 -35.26 7.45
CA ALA A 127 34.95 -35.54 8.44
C ALA A 127 34.70 -36.87 9.18
N VAL A 128 33.47 -37.12 9.62
CA VAL A 128 33.11 -38.39 10.29
C VAL A 128 33.31 -39.58 9.35
N LYS A 129 32.85 -39.50 8.10
CA LYS A 129 33.05 -40.56 7.10
C LYS A 129 34.53 -40.82 6.82
N GLY A 130 35.37 -39.77 6.79
CA GLY A 130 36.81 -39.89 6.60
C GLY A 130 37.51 -40.60 7.77
N VAL A 131 37.05 -40.35 9.01
CA VAL A 131 37.57 -41.02 10.22
C VAL A 131 37.20 -42.51 10.24
N ASP A 132 35.97 -42.85 9.86
CA ASP A 132 35.49 -44.24 9.84
C ASP A 132 36.27 -45.10 8.82
N VAL A 133 36.54 -44.55 7.62
CA VAL A 133 37.36 -45.20 6.58
C VAL A 133 38.83 -45.34 7.00
N THR A 134 39.38 -44.37 7.75
CA THR A 134 40.79 -44.44 8.21
C THR A 134 40.98 -45.40 9.38
N GLN A 135 39.98 -45.56 10.26
CA GLN A 135 40.01 -46.60 11.30
C GLN A 135 39.89 -48.01 10.71
N LEU A 136 38.99 -48.24 9.75
CA LEU A 136 38.89 -49.52 9.03
C LEU A 136 40.17 -49.90 8.27
N LYS A 137 40.97 -48.92 7.84
CA LYS A 137 42.25 -49.16 7.15
C LYS A 137 43.41 -49.44 8.10
N LYS A 138 43.31 -49.02 9.37
CA LYS A 138 44.31 -49.29 10.42
C LYS A 138 44.11 -50.67 11.08
N GLU A 139 42.91 -51.25 11.00
CA GLU A 139 42.59 -52.60 11.53
C GLU A 139 42.76 -53.76 10.55
N ARG A 140 43.33 -53.56 9.34
CA ARG A 140 43.87 -54.70 8.58
C ARG A 140 45.33 -54.91 8.95
N PRO A 141 45.65 -55.83 9.90
CA PRO A 141 47.02 -56.21 10.13
C PRO A 141 47.55 -56.92 8.89
N SER A 142 48.66 -56.42 8.37
CA SER A 142 49.53 -57.17 7.48
C SER A 142 50.06 -58.39 8.24
N THR A 143 49.35 -59.51 8.16
CA THR A 143 49.85 -60.84 8.53
C THR A 143 49.88 -61.72 7.29
N GLU A 144 50.97 -61.66 6.54
CA GLU A 144 51.49 -62.74 5.67
C GLU A 144 52.89 -62.26 5.21
N SER A 145 53.95 -62.64 5.95
CA SER A 145 54.85 -63.78 5.69
C SER A 145 55.66 -63.65 4.41
#